data_AF-A0A0D2CZR0-F1
#
_entry.id   AF-A0A0D2CZR0-F1
#
_cell.length_a   1.000
_cell.length_b   1.000
_cell.length_c   1.000
_cell.angle_alpha   90.00
_cell.angle_beta   90.00
_cell.angle_gamma   90.00
#
_symmetry.space_group_name_H-M   'P 1'
#
loop_
_entity.id
_entity.type
_entity.pdbx_description
1 polymer ?
#
loop_
_entity_poly.entity_id
_entity_poly.type
_entity_poly.pdbx_seq_one_letter_code
_entity_poly.pdbx_strand_id
1 'polypeptide(L)' 'MKRAFMAFGGSARVCLGQNLARMELLHAVARFFRACPTARIADSMKDKDATMVDFFVIKPACGAMEITLDQEQ' A
#
# COMPACT_ATOMS: atom_id res chain seq x y z
N MET A 1 -14.34 -18.24 -8.05
CA MET A 1 -14.80 -16.85 -8.24
C MET A 1 -13.66 -15.90 -7.90
N LYS A 2 -13.18 -15.09 -8.85
CA LYS A 2 -12.32 -13.96 -8.54
C LYS A 2 -13.21 -12.92 -7.85
N ARG A 3 -12.90 -12.53 -6.60
CA ARG A 3 -13.66 -11.47 -5.91
C ARG A 3 -13.64 -10.22 -6.79
N ALA A 4 -14.79 -9.59 -6.98
CA ALA A 4 -14.87 -8.35 -7.74
C ALA A 4 -14.05 -7.25 -7.02
N PHE A 5 -13.01 -6.74 -7.67
CA PHE A 5 -12.18 -5.68 -7.14
C PHE A 5 -12.74 -4.32 -7.57
N MET A 6 -13.34 -3.59 -6.63
CA MET A 6 -14.05 -2.32 -6.89
C MET A 6 -13.44 -1.12 -6.13
N ALA A 7 -12.12 -1.10 -5.96
CA ALA A 7 -11.42 -0.03 -5.22
C ALA A 7 -11.60 1.38 -5.83
N PHE A 8 -11.99 1.46 -7.11
CA PHE A 8 -12.23 2.71 -7.83
C PHE A 8 -13.72 2.96 -8.13
N GLY A 9 -14.62 2.24 -7.45
CA GLY A 9 -16.05 2.27 -7.75
C GLY A 9 -16.42 1.49 -9.03
N GLY A 10 -17.54 1.84 -9.65
CA GLY A 10 -18.02 1.21 -10.88
C GLY A 10 -19.07 2.04 -11.62
N SER A 11 -19.36 1.65 -12.87
CA SER A 11 -20.36 2.30 -13.74
C SER A 11 -20.09 3.81 -13.93
N ALA A 12 -21.13 4.63 -14.01
CA ALA A 12 -21.08 6.08 -14.28
C ALA A 12 -20.31 6.91 -13.24
N ARG A 13 -19.94 6.34 -12.09
CA ARG A 13 -19.18 7.00 -11.01
C ARG A 13 -17.82 6.36 -10.77
N VAL A 14 -17.30 5.61 -11.75
CA VAL A 14 -15.93 5.10 -11.69
C VAL A 14 -14.93 6.26 -11.56
N CYS A 15 -13.88 6.07 -10.75
CA CYS A 15 -12.84 7.06 -10.59
C CYS A 15 -12.17 7.39 -11.93
N LEU A 16 -12.28 8.64 -12.38
CA LEU A 16 -11.62 9.13 -13.59
C LEU A 16 -10.09 9.04 -13.50
N GLY A 17 -9.55 9.16 -12.28
CA GLY A 17 -8.11 9.03 -11.99
C GLY A 17 -7.59 7.59 -11.89
N GLN A 18 -8.41 6.56 -12.13
CA GLN A 18 -8.01 5.16 -11.88
C GLN A 18 -6.76 4.73 -12.67
N ASN A 19 -6.54 5.28 -13.87
CA ASN A 19 -5.39 4.93 -14.70
C ASN A 19 -4.13 5.62 -14.17
N LEU A 20 -4.24 6.90 -13.81
CA LEU A 20 -3.15 7.65 -13.18
C LEU A 20 -2.74 6.99 -11.86
N ALA A 21 -3.70 6.70 -10.98
CA ALA A 21 -3.44 6.05 -9.70
C ALA A 21 -2.74 4.69 -9.88
N ARG A 22 -3.15 3.88 -10.87
CA ARG A 22 -2.46 2.61 -11.17
C ARG A 22 -1.02 2.83 -11.64
N MET A 23 -0.78 3.79 -12.52
CA MET A 23 0.57 4.10 -12.98
C MET A 23 1.46 4.60 -11.84
N GLU A 24 0.94 5.47 -10.99
CA GLU A 24 1.67 5.99 -9.82
C GLU A 24 2.00 4.89 -8.81
N LEU A 25 1.02 4.03 -8.49
CA LEU A 25 1.26 2.88 -7.61
C LEU A 25 2.34 1.96 -8.15
N LEU A 26 2.27 1.60 -9.44
CA LEU A 26 3.28 0.75 -10.08
C LEU A 26 4.66 1.43 -10.07
N HIS A 27 4.72 2.72 -10.40
CA HIS A 27 5.97 3.46 -10.42
C HIS A 27 6.59 3.59 -9.02
N ALA A 28 5.78 3.93 -8.01
CA ALA A 28 6.22 4.03 -6.62
C ALA A 28 6.75 2.70 -6.10
N VAL A 29 6.03 1.60 -6.32
CA VAL A 29 6.43 0.26 -5.91
C VAL A 29 7.73 -0.18 -6.61
N ALA A 30 7.83 0.01 -7.93
CA ALA A 30 9.04 -0.32 -8.67
C ALA A 30 10.26 0.47 -8.18
N ARG A 31 10.09 1.78 -7.91
CA ARG A 31 11.16 2.61 -7.37
C ARG A 31 11.55 2.22 -5.95
N PHE A 32 10.57 1.93 -5.10
CA PHE A 32 10.81 1.52 -3.73
C PHE A 32 11.64 0.24 -3.67
N PHE A 33 11.21 -0.84 -4.34
CA PHE A 33 11.94 -2.11 -4.29
C PHE A 33 13.27 -2.07 -5.04
N ARG A 34 13.43 -1.20 -6.04
CA ARG A 34 14.73 -0.97 -6.67
C ARG A 34 15.72 -0.25 -5.74
N ALA A 35 15.24 0.71 -4.95
CA ALA A 35 16.09 1.46 -4.01
C ALA A 35 16.32 0.71 -2.69
N CYS A 36 15.37 -0.12 -2.28
CA CYS A 36 15.34 -0.84 -1.01
C CYS A 36 15.08 -2.34 -1.26
N PRO A 37 16.03 -3.08 -1.87
CA PRO A 37 15.82 -4.48 -2.29
C PRO A 37 15.61 -5.44 -1.13
N THR A 38 16.19 -5.14 0.04
CA THR A 38 16.11 -5.95 1.26
C THR A 38 15.09 -5.42 2.27
N ALA A 39 14.14 -4.59 1.83
CA ALA A 39 13.14 -4.01 2.73
C ALA A 39 12.28 -5.08 3.41
N ARG A 40 12.24 -5.04 4.74
CA ARG A 40 11.34 -5.83 5.58
C ARG A 40 10.55 -4.93 6.51
N ILE A 41 9.42 -5.43 7.00
CA ILE A 41 8.67 -4.75 8.06
C ILE A 41 9.53 -4.81 9.33
N ALA A 42 9.69 -3.68 10.02
CA ALA A 42 10.48 -3.61 11.24
C ALA A 42 9.85 -4.45 12.37
N ASP A 43 10.67 -5.05 13.23
CA ASP A 43 10.21 -5.82 14.40
C ASP A 43 9.40 -4.99 15.41
N SER A 44 9.51 -3.65 15.33
CA SER A 44 8.70 -2.71 16.11
C SER A 44 7.22 -2.73 15.71
N MET A 45 6.89 -3.15 14.48
CA MET A 45 5.53 -3.18 13.94
C MET A 45 4.81 -4.47 14.33
N LYS A 46 3.60 -4.34 14.91
CA LYS A 46 2.77 -5.46 15.34
C LYS A 46 1.51 -5.56 14.48
N ASP A 47 0.84 -6.70 14.48
CA ASP A 47 -0.39 -6.88 13.68
C ASP A 47 -1.49 -5.85 13.99
N LYS A 48 -1.57 -5.41 15.25
CA LYS A 48 -2.50 -4.35 15.68
C LYS A 48 -2.28 -3.03 14.93
N ASP A 49 -1.06 -2.76 14.49
CA ASP A 49 -0.66 -1.52 13.83
C ASP A 49 -1.17 -1.46 12.38
N ALA A 50 -1.42 -2.64 11.78
CA ALA A 50 -2.08 -2.80 10.48
C ALA A 50 -3.61 -2.85 10.56
N THR A 51 -4.21 -2.73 11.75
CA THR A 51 -5.67 -2.72 11.87
C THR A 51 -6.27 -1.50 11.19
N MET A 52 -7.42 -1.68 10.56
CA MET A 52 -8.14 -0.59 9.89
C MET A 52 -8.89 0.22 10.93
N VAL A 53 -8.57 1.51 11.03
CA VAL A 53 -9.23 2.45 11.96
C VAL A 53 -10.10 3.49 11.25
N ASP A 54 -9.84 3.72 9.97
CA ASP A 54 -10.58 4.67 9.14
C ASP A 54 -11.54 3.91 8.21
N PHE A 55 -12.83 4.21 8.34
CA PHE A 55 -13.92 3.56 7.60
C PHE A 55 -14.22 4.22 6.25
N PHE A 56 -13.67 5.41 5.99
CA PHE A 56 -13.90 6.16 4.75
C PHE A 56 -12.72 6.05 3.78
N VAL A 57 -11.49 6.21 4.29
CA VAL A 57 -10.26 6.00 3.51
C VAL A 57 -9.45 4.92 4.24
N ILE A 58 -9.35 3.71 3.67
CA ILE A 58 -8.64 2.59 4.31
C ILE A 58 -7.22 3.04 4.70
N LYS A 59 -7.03 3.23 6.01
CA LYS A 59 -5.76 3.68 6.61
C LYS A 59 -5.43 2.78 7.80
N PRO A 60 -4.17 2.30 7.91
CA PRO A 60 -3.74 1.52 9.06
C PRO A 60 -3.62 2.38 10.32
N ALA A 61 -3.80 1.74 11.49
CA ALA A 61 -3.75 2.39 12.81
C ALA A 61 -2.42 3.11 13.09
N CYS A 62 -1.30 2.57 12.61
CA CYS A 62 0.04 3.10 12.89
C CYS A 62 0.30 4.50 12.34
N GLY A 63 -0.41 4.92 11.29
CA GLY A 63 -0.14 6.16 10.57
C GLY A 63 1.16 6.19 9.76
N ALA A 64 2.21 5.50 10.22
CA ALA A 64 3.47 5.27 9.52
C ALA A 64 3.97 3.84 9.77
N MET A 65 4.41 3.17 8.71
CA MET A 65 5.00 1.82 8.79
C MET A 65 6.51 1.94 8.78
N GLU A 66 7.15 1.39 9.81
CA GLU A 66 8.60 1.30 9.87
C GLU A 66 9.11 0.09 9.07
N ILE A 67 10.21 0.28 8.36
CA ILE A 67 10.89 -0.76 7.61
C ILE A 67 12.35 -0.88 8.06
N THR A 68 12.87 -2.09 8.05
CA THR A 68 14.29 -2.38 8.20
C THR A 68 14.87 -2.75 6.84
N LEU A 69 16.12 -2.35 6.60
CA LEU A 69 16.90 -2.80 5.45
C LEU A 69 17.96 -3.75 6.00
N ASP A 70 17.98 -4.99 5.53
CA ASP A 70 19.09 -5.88 5.81
C ASP A 70 20.33 -5.25 5.16
N GLN A 71 21.29 -4.80 5.98
CA GLN A 71 22.57 -4.27 5.50
C GLN A 71 23.35 -5.46 4.93
N GLU A 72 23.35 -5.61 3.60
CA GLU A 72 24.40 -6.39 2.95
C GLU A 72 25.72 -5.66 3.19
N GLN A 73 26.64 -6.38 3.82
CA GLN A 73 28.00 -5.96 4.14
C GLN A 73 28.88 -5.95 2.91
#